data_AF-A0A2V3GKA1-F1
#
_entry.id   AF-A0A2V3GKA1-F1
#
_cell.length_a   1.000
_cell.length_b   1.000
_cell.length_c   1.000
_cell.angle_alpha   90.00
_cell.angle_beta   90.00
_cell.angle_gamma   90.00
#
_symmetry.space_group_name_H-M   'P 1'
#
loop_
_entity.id
_entity.type
_entity.pdbx_description
1 polymer ?
#
loop_
_entity_poly.entity_id
_entity_poly.type
_entity_poly.pdbx_seq_one_letter_code
_entity_poly.pdbx_strand_id
1 'polypeptide(L)' 'MSDSRLVDPFGRRITYLRLSVTDRCDFRCTYCMSEDMQFLPRDQVLSLEELYAVADAFIGLG' A
#
# COMPACT_ATOMS: atom_id res chain seq x y z
N MET A 1 -12.91 -11.84 22.97
CA MET A 1 -13.10 -11.22 21.64
C MET A 1 -12.29 -9.94 21.66
N SER A 2 -11.07 -9.99 21.12
CA SER A 2 -10.18 -8.82 21.10
C SER A 2 -10.86 -7.74 20.26
N ASP A 3 -10.97 -6.53 20.80
CA ASP A 3 -11.48 -5.36 20.10
C ASP A 3 -10.47 -5.04 18.98
N SER A 4 -10.60 -5.71 17.83
CA SER A 4 -9.64 -5.69 16.73
C SER A 4 -9.66 -4.38 15.94
N ARG A 5 -10.13 -3.28 16.54
CA ARG A 5 -10.23 -1.99 15.86
C ARG A 5 -8.82 -1.51 15.55
N LEU A 6 -8.58 -1.20 14.28
CA LEU A 6 -7.36 -0.57 13.80
C LEU A 6 -7.27 0.87 14.31
N VAL A 7 -6.84 1.01 15.57
CA VAL A 7 -6.62 2.29 16.24
C VAL A 7 -5.13 2.43 16.51
N ASP A 8 -4.54 3.52 16.03
CA ASP A 8 -3.14 3.79 16.27
C ASP A 8 -2.88 4.38 17.68
N PRO A 9 -1.62 4.52 18.12
CA PRO A 9 -1.30 5.07 19.44
C PRO A 9 -1.78 6.51 19.71
N PHE A 10 -2.18 7.24 18.67
CA PHE A 10 -2.74 8.60 18.78
C PHE A 10 -4.27 8.59 18.83
N GLY A 11 -4.91 7.41 18.84
CA GLY A 11 -6.37 7.27 18.91
C GLY A 11 -7.07 7.46 17.56
N ARG A 12 -6.35 7.44 16.44
CA ARG A 12 -6.95 7.55 15.10
C ARG A 12 -7.43 6.18 14.63
N ARG A 13 -8.68 6.11 14.18
CA ARG A 13 -9.21 4.91 13.52
C ARG A 13 -8.77 4.90 12.05
N ILE A 14 -8.16 3.80 11.63
CA ILE A 14 -7.81 3.55 10.23
C ILE A 14 -9.09 3.15 9.49
N THR A 15 -9.41 3.87 8.42
CA THR A 15 -10.65 3.67 7.64
C THR A 15 -10.41 3.44 6.15
N TYR A 16 -9.15 3.52 5.71
CA TYR A 16 -8.78 3.33 4.32
C TYR A 16 -7.42 2.65 4.22
N LEU A 17 -7.24 1.91 3.13
CA LEU A 17 -5.99 1.29 2.75
C LEU A 17 -5.60 1.82 1.37
N ARG A 18 -4.36 2.29 1.21
CA ARG A 18 -3.81 2.69 -0.09
C ARG A 18 -2.85 1.60 -0.57
N LEU A 19 -3.19 0.96 -1.68
CA LEU A 19 -2.33 -0.02 -2.33
C LEU A 19 -1.57 0.64 -3.48
N SER A 20 -0.24 0.66 -3.39
CA SER A 20 0.61 1.07 -4.50
C SER A 20 0.90 -0.14 -5.37
N VAL A 21 0.36 -0.14 -6.59
CA VAL A 21 0.44 -1.31 -7.50
C VAL A 21 1.71 -1.34 -8.33
N THR A 22 2.31 -0.17 -8.57
CA THR A 22 3.55 -0.03 -9.34
C THR A 22 4.30 1.23 -8.91
N ASP A 23 5.61 1.20 -9.11
CA ASP A 23 6.53 2.33 -8.96
C ASP A 23 6.83 3.03 -10.30
N ARG A 24 6.30 2.49 -11.42
CA ARG A 24 6.47 3.06 -12.76
C ARG A 24 5.46 4.18 -13.00
N CYS A 25 5.94 5.27 -13.57
CA CYS A 25 5.12 6.41 -13.99
C CYS A 25 5.63 6.93 -15.34
N ASP A 26 4.71 7.36 -16.20
CA ASP A 26 5.03 7.93 -17.52
C ASP A 26 5.52 9.39 -17.42
N PHE A 27 5.39 10.01 -16.25
CA PHE A 27 5.85 11.38 -15.99
C PHE A 27 7.13 11.41 -15.15
N ARG A 28 7.85 12.54 -15.23
CA ARG A 28 9.04 12.87 -14.43
C ARG A 28 8.83 14.20 -13.73
N CYS A 29 7.85 14.23 -12.84
CA CYS A 29 7.51 15.44 -12.09
C CYS A 29 8.65 15.77 -11.11
N THR A 30 9.21 16.98 -11.18
CA THR A 30 10.34 17.44 -10.35
C THR A 30 10.11 17.33 -8.84
N TYR A 31 8.87 17.33 -8.39
CA TYR A 31 8.47 17.22 -6.98
C TYR A 31 8.08 15.81 -6.53
N CYS A 32 8.09 14.82 -7.43
CA CYS A 32 7.59 13.48 -7.15
C CYS A 32 8.56 12.38 -7.57
N MET A 33 9.07 12.43 -8.80
CA MET A 33 9.88 11.38 -9.38
C MET A 33 11.22 11.95 -9.87
N SER A 34 12.31 11.39 -9.36
CA SER A 34 13.67 11.69 -9.81
C SER A 34 13.81 11.42 -11.32
N GLU A 35 14.66 12.18 -12.00
CA GLU A 35 15.01 11.92 -13.41
C GLU A 35 15.68 10.55 -13.54
N ASP A 36 16.65 10.28 -12.68
CA ASP A 36 17.32 8.99 -12.58
C ASP A 36 16.68 8.14 -11.47
N MET A 37 15.84 7.20 -11.87
CA MET A 37 15.15 6.28 -10.96
C MET A 37 15.43 4.82 -11.34
N GLN A 38 15.73 4.00 -10.33
CA GLN A 38 15.81 2.56 -10.49
C GLN A 38 14.48 1.94 -10.05
N PHE A 39 13.78 1.33 -11.01
CA PHE A 39 12.53 0.63 -10.72
C PHE A 39 12.78 -0.71 -10.05
N LEU A 40 11.84 -1.12 -9.22
CA LEU A 40 11.82 -2.43 -8.61
C LEU A 40 11.80 -3.54 -9.68
N PRO A 41 12.59 -4.61 -9.47
CA PRO A 41 12.44 -5.86 -10.18
C PRO A 41 11.00 -6.38 -10.08
N ARG A 42 10.50 -7.01 -11.16
CA ARG A 42 9.08 -7.39 -11.27
C ARG A 42 8.64 -8.39 -10.19
N ASP A 43 9.55 -9.27 -9.78
CA ASP A 43 9.39 -10.29 -8.74
C ASP A 43 9.32 -9.71 -7.32
N GLN A 44 9.70 -8.45 -7.13
CA GLN A 44 9.55 -7.72 -5.87
C GLN A 44 8.25 -6.92 -5.78
N VAL A 45 7.48 -6.85 -6.88
CA VAL A 45 6.17 -6.21 -6.90
C VAL A 45 5.10 -7.28 -6.67
N LEU A 46 4.26 -7.04 -5.66
CA LEU A 46 3.16 -7.95 -5.30
C LEU A 46 2.31 -8.31 -6.53
N SER A 47 1.92 -9.58 -6.59
CA SER A 47 0.90 -10.09 -7.48
C SER A 47 -0.49 -9.55 -7.10
N LEU A 48 -1.46 -9.70 -7.99
CA LEU A 48 -2.83 -9.28 -7.72
C LEU A 48 -3.45 -10.14 -6.61
N GLU A 49 -3.08 -11.42 -6.56
CA GLU A 49 -3.51 -12.39 -5.57
C GLU A 49 -2.98 -12.03 -4.17
N GLU A 50 -1.71 -11.62 -4.07
CA GLU A 50 -1.13 -11.14 -2.81
C GLU A 50 -1.76 -9.83 -2.36
N LEU A 51 -1.99 -8.89 -3.28
CA LEU A 51 -2.70 -7.64 -2.97
C LEU A 51 -4.13 -7.91 -2.45
N TYR A 52 -4.83 -8.88 -3.05
CA TYR A 52 -6.15 -9.31 -2.60
C TYR A 52 -6.10 -9.91 -1.19
N ALA A 53 -5.16 -10.82 -0.93
CA ALA A 53 -5.02 -11.45 0.38
C ALA A 53 -4.74 -10.41 1.48
N VAL A 54 -3.90 -9.41 1.19
CA VAL A 54 -3.64 -8.29 2.12
C VAL A 54 -4.90 -7.46 2.33
N ALA A 55 -5.61 -7.09 1.26
CA ALA A 55 -6.83 -6.29 1.37
C ALA A 55 -7.92 -7.00 2.21
N ASP A 56 -8.13 -8.30 1.97
CA ASP A 56 -9.10 -9.11 2.71
C ASP A 56 -8.76 -9.20 4.20
N ALA A 57 -7.48 -9.38 4.53
CA ALA A 57 -7.02 -9.36 5.91
C ALA A 57 -7.31 -8.03 6.62
N PHE A 58 -7.09 -6.88 5.94
CA PHE A 58 -7.41 -5.57 6.50
C PHE A 58 -8.92 -5.32 6.64
N ILE A 59 -9.74 -5.81 5.70
CA ILE A 59 -11.21 -5.73 5.79
C ILE A 59 -11.71 -6.49 7.02
N GLY A 60 -11.13 -7.65 7.33
CA GLY A 60 -11.45 -8.42 8.54
C GLY A 60 -11.16 -7.71 9.86
N LEU A 61 -10.36 -6.64 9.86
CA LEU A 61 -9.97 -5.88 11.06
C LEU A 61 -10.87 -4.65 11.31
N GLY A 62 -11.65 -4.19 10.32
CA GLY A 62 -12.79 -3.26 10.52
C GLY A 62 -12.53 -1.75 10.46
#